data_AF-A0A098G0R5-F1
#
_entry.id   AF-A0A098G0R5-F1
#
_cell.length_a   1.000
_cell.length_b   1.000
_cell.length_c   1.000
_cell.angle_alpha   90.00
_cell.angle_beta   90.00
_cell.angle_gamma   90.00
#
_symmetry.space_group_name_H-M   'P 1'
#
loop_
_entity.id
_entity.type
_entity.pdbx_description
1 polymer ?
#
loop_
_entity_poly.entity_id
_entity_poly.type
_entity_poly.pdbx_seq_one_letter_code
_entity_poly.pdbx_strand_id
1 'polypeptide(L)'
;MKHNLLKGQIPLFITYWIFGIIPWIIYGLIGMALSKYYLSIAIIPYIQFLFYLYLIFPFLYFPLIYIAIWNSSTLYTKNRLWPMLAKISVFLGIVFLSIGAVIIIQTLMHSNDIEYQIKRAVNSINKTVPRKIDESTNIEKVSFDNKLLTYHYKLIDKNKSEINTMFFSLVLKAQLIKTVCKNADLKYYLSRGIDLSYHYVDKNDEEVSDILITKYDCK
;
A
#
# COMPACT_ATOMS: atom_id res chain seq x y z
N MET A 1 -10.61 3.22 38.65
CA MET A 1 -11.23 3.67 37.37
C MET A 1 -11.47 2.52 36.38
N LYS A 2 -10.47 1.68 36.06
CA LYS A 2 -10.57 0.59 35.05
C LYS A 2 -11.70 -0.43 35.32
N HIS A 3 -11.95 -0.77 36.59
CA HIS A 3 -13.01 -1.70 36.99
C HIS A 3 -14.43 -1.17 36.71
N ASN A 4 -14.65 0.13 36.90
CA ASN A 4 -15.96 0.77 36.69
C ASN A 4 -16.28 0.93 35.21
N LEU A 5 -15.25 1.11 34.37
CA LEU A 5 -15.39 1.20 32.91
C LEU A 5 -15.91 -0.12 32.31
N LEU A 6 -15.24 -1.24 32.60
CA LEU A 6 -15.64 -2.55 32.06
C LEU A 6 -16.99 -3.02 32.61
N LYS A 7 -17.36 -2.63 33.84
CA LYS A 7 -18.69 -2.90 34.40
C LYS A 7 -19.81 -2.06 33.76
N GLY A 8 -19.51 -1.12 32.87
CA GLY A 8 -20.49 -0.27 32.22
C GLY A 8 -21.06 0.83 33.12
N GLN A 9 -20.46 1.09 34.29
CA GLN A 9 -20.94 2.09 35.25
C GLN A 9 -20.61 3.53 34.82
N ILE A 10 -19.79 3.69 33.78
CA ILE A 10 -19.48 4.99 33.17
C ILE A 10 -20.58 5.32 32.15
N PRO A 11 -21.07 6.58 32.10
CA PRO A 11 -22.11 7.01 31.17
C PRO A 11 -21.79 6.63 29.71
N LEU A 12 -22.80 6.15 28.98
CA LEU A 12 -22.67 5.67 27.60
C LEU A 12 -21.97 6.70 26.68
N PHE A 13 -22.35 7.98 26.79
CA PHE A 13 -21.73 9.05 26.00
C PHE A 13 -20.23 9.16 26.23
N ILE A 14 -19.78 9.08 27.49
CA ILE A 14 -18.36 9.15 27.87
C ILE A 14 -17.64 7.91 27.35
N THR A 15 -18.18 6.73 27.62
CA THR A 15 -17.62 5.44 27.20
C THR A 15 -17.45 5.38 25.68
N TYR A 16 -18.45 5.86 24.93
CA TYR A 16 -18.44 5.83 23.48
C TYR A 16 -17.52 6.89 22.84
N TRP A 17 -17.65 8.16 23.21
CA TRP A 17 -16.90 9.23 22.56
C TRP A 17 -15.45 9.31 23.04
N ILE A 18 -15.24 9.28 24.36
CA ILE A 18 -13.92 9.51 24.95
C ILE A 18 -13.03 8.29 24.82
N PHE A 19 -13.58 7.09 25.01
CA PHE A 19 -12.78 5.86 24.94
C PHE A 19 -12.92 5.11 23.60
N GLY A 20 -14.00 5.31 22.84
CA GLY A 20 -14.19 4.70 21.53
C GLY A 20 -13.69 5.59 20.38
N ILE A 21 -14.44 6.66 20.09
CA ILE A 21 -14.24 7.45 18.87
C ILE A 21 -12.94 8.27 18.90
N ILE A 22 -12.68 9.03 19.97
CA ILE A 22 -11.52 9.92 20.02
C ILE A 22 -10.20 9.15 19.84
N PRO A 23 -9.95 8.03 20.55
CA PRO A 23 -8.74 7.23 20.34
C PRO A 23 -8.63 6.66 18.93
N TRP A 24 -9.74 6.29 18.31
CA TRP A 24 -9.75 5.82 16.92
C TRP A 24 -9.34 6.91 15.94
N ILE A 25 -9.85 8.14 16.09
CA ILE A 25 -9.45 9.29 15.27
C ILE A 25 -7.96 9.60 15.46
N ILE A 26 -7.50 9.68 16.71
CA ILE A 26 -6.09 9.96 17.03
C ILE A 26 -5.18 8.88 16.42
N TYR A 27 -5.53 7.61 16.60
CA TYR A 27 -4.80 6.49 16.02
C TYR A 27 -4.72 6.59 14.49
N GLY A 28 -5.83 6.94 13.83
CA GLY A 28 -5.89 7.13 12.39
C GLY A 28 -5.03 8.30 11.89
N LEU A 29 -5.03 9.43 12.59
CA LEU A 29 -4.18 10.59 12.24
C LEU A 29 -2.69 10.27 12.38
N ILE A 30 -2.30 9.58 13.46
CA ILE A 30 -0.93 9.09 13.63
C ILE A 30 -0.57 8.15 12.49
N GLY A 31 -1.45 7.22 12.13
CA GLY A 31 -1.23 6.27 11.03
C GLY A 31 -1.04 6.97 9.68
N MET A 32 -1.85 8.00 9.40
CA MET A 32 -1.70 8.81 8.19
C MET A 32 -0.35 9.52 8.16
N ALA A 33 0.11 10.10 9.27
CA ALA A 33 1.42 10.75 9.36
C ALA A 33 2.58 9.76 9.19
N LEU A 34 2.46 8.55 9.78
CA LEU A 34 3.47 7.49 9.67
C LEU A 34 3.53 6.86 8.28
N SER A 35 2.41 6.81 7.55
CA SER A 35 2.32 6.13 6.25
C SER A 35 3.34 6.63 5.23
N LYS A 36 3.69 7.92 5.26
CA LYS A 36 4.71 8.55 4.39
C LYS A 36 6.13 8.05 4.65
N TYR A 37 6.42 7.64 5.88
CA TYR A 37 7.76 7.27 6.34
C TYR A 37 7.89 5.80 6.72
N TYR A 38 6.90 4.98 6.37
CA TYR A 38 6.79 3.59 6.78
C TYR A 38 8.09 2.79 6.58
N LEU A 39 8.64 2.82 5.35
CA LEU A 39 9.84 2.07 5.00
C LEU A 39 11.08 2.59 5.74
N SER A 40 11.23 3.91 5.86
CA SER A 40 12.35 4.52 6.58
C SER A 40 12.31 4.22 8.08
N ILE A 41 11.11 4.17 8.68
CA ILE A 41 10.90 3.88 10.10
C ILE A 41 11.14 2.40 10.41
N ALA A 42 10.73 1.49 9.53
CA ALA A 42 10.87 0.05 9.74
C ALA A 42 12.35 -0.43 9.78
N ILE A 43 13.27 0.34 9.19
CA ILE A 43 14.69 -0.01 9.09
C ILE A 43 15.50 0.51 10.29
N ILE A 44 15.02 1.53 11.01
CA ILE A 44 15.73 2.13 12.14
C ILE A 44 15.53 1.26 13.40
N PRO A 45 16.57 0.58 13.93
CA PRO A 45 16.41 -0.45 14.97
C PRO A 45 15.72 0.07 16.23
N TYR A 46 16.03 1.30 16.64
CA TYR A 46 15.49 1.90 17.86
C TYR A 46 14.01 2.30 17.75
N ILE A 47 13.51 2.61 16.53
CA ILE A 47 12.13 3.05 16.31
C ILE A 47 11.23 1.86 15.95
N GLN A 48 11.82 0.79 15.45
CA GLN A 48 11.11 -0.43 15.05
C GLN A 48 10.23 -1.01 16.18
N PHE A 49 10.70 -1.02 17.43
CA PHE A 49 9.89 -1.49 18.57
C PHE A 49 8.64 -0.62 18.79
N LEU A 50 8.79 0.71 18.75
CA LEU A 50 7.66 1.64 18.91
C LEU A 50 6.64 1.48 17.78
N PHE A 51 7.11 1.19 16.57
CA PHE A 51 6.26 0.91 15.43
C PHE A 51 5.43 -0.38 15.61
N TYR A 52 6.04 -1.47 16.08
CA TYR A 52 5.29 -2.69 16.39
C TYR A 52 4.31 -2.51 17.56
N LEU A 53 4.69 -1.74 18.58
CA LEU A 53 3.79 -1.39 19.68
C LEU A 53 2.56 -0.63 19.16
N TYR A 54 2.76 0.33 18.25
CA TYR A 54 1.67 1.04 17.58
C TYR A 54 0.76 0.08 16.80
N LEU A 55 1.32 -0.87 16.03
CA LEU A 55 0.52 -1.84 15.26
C LEU A 55 -0.33 -2.78 16.13
N ILE A 56 0.20 -3.20 17.29
CA ILE A 56 -0.49 -4.14 18.19
C ILE A 56 -1.55 -3.43 19.04
N PHE A 57 -1.35 -2.14 19.34
CA PHE A 57 -2.20 -1.36 20.23
C PHE A 57 -3.72 -1.50 19.98
N PRO A 58 -4.24 -1.38 18.75
CA PRO A 58 -5.67 -1.50 18.48
C PRO A 58 -6.27 -2.84 18.92
N PHE A 59 -5.52 -3.93 18.75
CA PHE A 59 -5.96 -5.28 19.06
C PHE A 59 -6.00 -5.57 20.56
N LEU A 60 -5.28 -4.78 21.36
CA LEU A 60 -5.34 -4.87 22.82
C LEU A 60 -6.37 -3.89 23.40
N TYR A 61 -6.43 -2.68 22.86
CA TYR A 61 -7.25 -1.60 23.40
C TYR A 61 -8.73 -1.72 23.01
N PHE A 62 -9.04 -1.82 21.71
CA PHE A 62 -10.43 -1.72 21.24
C PHE A 62 -11.33 -2.87 21.70
N PRO A 63 -10.88 -4.14 21.80
CA PRO A 63 -11.75 -5.19 22.35
C PRO A 63 -12.23 -4.87 23.77
N LEU A 64 -11.37 -4.32 24.63
CA LEU A 64 -11.75 -3.91 25.98
C LEU A 64 -12.76 -2.75 25.97
N ILE A 65 -12.58 -1.80 25.06
CA ILE A 65 -13.51 -0.67 24.91
C ILE A 65 -14.85 -1.13 24.32
N TYR A 66 -14.85 -2.07 23.38
CA TYR A 66 -16.08 -2.65 22.84
C TYR A 66 -16.88 -3.37 23.92
N ILE A 67 -16.22 -4.12 24.82
CA ILE A 67 -16.87 -4.69 26.01
C ILE A 67 -17.44 -3.59 26.92
N ALA A 68 -16.68 -2.52 27.17
CA ALA A 68 -17.14 -1.41 28.01
C ALA A 68 -18.36 -0.68 27.41
N ILE A 69 -18.34 -0.39 26.10
CA ILE A 69 -19.45 0.24 25.37
C ILE A 69 -20.67 -0.67 25.42
N TRP A 70 -20.48 -1.98 25.19
CA TRP A 70 -21.57 -2.95 25.25
C TRP A 70 -22.22 -2.96 26.63
N ASN A 71 -21.43 -3.09 27.70
CA ASN A 71 -21.93 -3.13 29.08
C ASN A 71 -22.59 -1.81 29.50
N SER A 72 -22.02 -0.67 29.10
CA SER A 72 -22.62 0.65 29.36
C SER A 72 -23.94 0.83 28.61
N SER A 73 -24.04 0.30 27.37
CA SER A 73 -25.27 0.36 26.59
C SER A 73 -26.39 -0.51 27.19
N THR A 74 -26.05 -1.64 27.82
CA THR A 74 -27.03 -2.51 28.48
C THR A 74 -27.62 -1.91 29.75
N LEU A 75 -26.84 -1.07 30.46
CA LEU A 75 -27.28 -0.38 31.67
C LEU A 75 -27.98 0.95 31.37
N TYR A 76 -28.06 1.36 30.10
CA TYR A 76 -28.63 2.64 29.71
C TYR A 76 -30.17 2.59 29.70
N THR A 77 -30.79 3.33 30.62
CA THR A 77 -32.26 3.29 30.85
C THR A 77 -33.06 4.39 30.17
N LYS A 78 -32.41 5.37 29.52
CA LYS A 78 -33.10 6.51 28.87
C LYS A 78 -33.65 6.11 27.48
N ASN A 79 -33.44 6.93 26.46
CA ASN A 79 -33.90 6.65 25.09
C ASN A 79 -33.24 5.38 24.52
N ARG A 80 -34.05 4.49 23.92
CA ARG A 80 -33.62 3.20 23.36
C ARG A 80 -32.76 3.33 22.08
N LEU A 81 -32.77 4.46 21.39
CA LEU A 81 -31.99 4.66 20.15
C LEU A 81 -30.47 4.62 20.39
N TRP A 82 -29.99 5.33 21.43
CA TRP A 82 -28.57 5.44 21.74
C TRP A 82 -27.88 4.10 22.02
N PRO A 83 -28.41 3.21 22.88
CA PRO A 83 -27.79 1.92 23.10
C PRO A 83 -27.86 1.00 21.86
N MET A 84 -28.89 1.10 21.01
CA MET A 84 -28.93 0.35 19.74
C MET A 84 -27.81 0.78 18.80
N LEU A 85 -27.64 2.09 18.58
CA LEU A 85 -26.56 2.63 17.74
C LEU A 85 -25.17 2.24 18.28
N ALA A 86 -24.98 2.30 19.59
CA ALA A 86 -23.72 1.90 20.23
C ALA A 86 -23.39 0.42 20.02
N LYS A 87 -24.39 -0.47 20.05
CA LYS A 87 -24.18 -1.90 19.76
C LYS A 87 -23.84 -2.14 18.30
N ILE A 88 -24.51 -1.46 17.38
CA ILE A 88 -24.23 -1.55 15.93
C ILE A 88 -22.79 -1.09 15.64
N SER A 89 -22.36 0.03 16.22
CA SER A 89 -20.99 0.51 16.02
C SER A 89 -19.93 -0.41 16.61
N VAL A 90 -20.22 -1.10 17.73
CA VAL A 90 -19.35 -2.17 18.26
C VAL A 90 -19.23 -3.32 17.26
N PHE A 91 -20.34 -3.80 16.68
CA PHE A 91 -20.29 -4.86 15.67
C PHE A 91 -19.46 -4.44 14.45
N LEU A 92 -19.70 -3.24 13.91
CA LEU A 92 -18.92 -2.69 12.80
C LEU A 92 -17.43 -2.57 13.16
N GLY A 93 -17.14 -2.09 14.37
CA GLY A 93 -15.78 -1.96 14.88
C GLY A 93 -15.04 -3.29 14.94
N ILE A 94 -15.69 -4.36 15.42
CA ILE A 94 -15.12 -5.71 15.43
C ILE A 94 -14.81 -6.17 14.01
N VAL A 95 -15.75 -5.99 13.07
CA VAL A 95 -15.53 -6.36 11.64
C VAL A 95 -14.32 -5.62 11.06
N PHE A 96 -14.25 -4.29 11.25
CA PHE A 96 -13.10 -3.50 10.79
C PHE A 96 -11.78 -3.94 11.43
N LEU A 97 -11.78 -4.24 12.73
CA LEU A 97 -10.61 -4.72 13.45
C LEU A 97 -10.13 -6.06 12.89
N SER A 98 -11.04 -7.01 12.64
CA SER A 98 -10.71 -8.30 12.03
C SER A 98 -10.15 -8.17 10.62
N ILE A 99 -10.72 -7.30 9.78
CA ILE A 99 -10.19 -7.02 8.44
C ILE A 99 -8.77 -6.46 8.54
N GLY A 100 -8.54 -5.51 9.47
CA GLY A 100 -7.22 -4.95 9.74
C GLY A 100 -6.21 -6.02 10.15
N ALA A 101 -6.59 -6.95 11.04
CA ALA A 101 -5.74 -8.07 11.44
C ALA A 101 -5.34 -8.94 10.24
N VAL A 102 -6.30 -9.29 9.38
CA VAL A 102 -6.04 -10.11 8.18
C VAL A 102 -5.06 -9.40 7.24
N ILE A 103 -5.24 -8.10 6.99
CA ILE A 103 -4.32 -7.32 6.14
C ILE A 103 -2.91 -7.31 6.72
N ILE A 104 -2.76 -7.13 8.02
CA ILE A 104 -1.46 -7.15 8.69
C ILE A 104 -0.81 -8.53 8.56
N ILE A 105 -1.54 -9.61 8.86
CA ILE A 105 -1.04 -10.98 8.76
C ILE A 105 -0.62 -11.30 7.32
N GLN A 106 -1.46 -10.98 6.33
CA GLN A 106 -1.12 -11.16 4.91
C GLN A 106 0.15 -10.37 4.53
N THR A 107 0.26 -9.13 5.00
CA THR A 107 1.45 -8.30 4.72
C THR A 107 2.69 -8.90 5.36
N LEU A 108 2.60 -9.43 6.59
CA LEU A 108 3.73 -10.06 7.26
C LEU A 108 4.11 -11.39 6.60
N MET A 109 3.11 -12.21 6.22
CA MET A 109 3.34 -13.49 5.53
C MET A 109 3.97 -13.30 4.16
N HIS A 110 3.52 -12.31 3.38
CA HIS A 110 4.04 -12.03 2.05
C HIS A 110 5.17 -10.98 2.04
N SER A 111 5.66 -10.53 3.20
CA SER A 111 6.74 -9.54 3.27
C SER A 111 8.05 -10.03 2.61
N ASN A 112 8.25 -11.35 2.52
CA ASN A 112 9.39 -11.96 1.83
C ASN A 112 9.06 -12.41 0.39
N ASP A 113 7.79 -12.33 -0.03
CA ASP A 113 7.34 -12.70 -1.37
C ASP A 113 7.48 -11.50 -2.31
N ILE A 114 8.57 -11.50 -3.08
CA ILE A 114 8.92 -10.43 -4.00
C ILE A 114 7.90 -10.27 -5.13
N GLU A 115 7.28 -11.36 -5.60
CA GLU A 115 6.29 -11.31 -6.67
C GLU A 115 5.01 -10.63 -6.18
N TYR A 116 4.59 -10.91 -4.95
CA TYR A 116 3.46 -10.21 -4.32
C TYR A 116 3.72 -8.70 -4.18
N GLN A 117 4.93 -8.31 -3.76
CA GLN A 117 5.30 -6.90 -3.65
C GLN A 117 5.27 -6.17 -5.00
N ILE A 118 5.79 -6.82 -6.06
CA ILE A 118 5.73 -6.26 -7.41
C ILE A 118 4.30 -6.14 -7.91
N LYS A 119 3.46 -7.16 -7.74
CA LYS A 119 2.02 -7.08 -8.11
C LYS A 119 1.30 -5.93 -7.41
N ARG A 120 1.59 -5.72 -6.12
CA ARG A 120 1.06 -4.57 -5.36
C ARG A 120 1.53 -3.24 -5.91
N ALA A 121 2.82 -3.11 -6.24
CA ALA A 121 3.37 -1.91 -6.85
C ALA A 121 2.76 -1.63 -8.24
N VAL A 122 2.64 -2.65 -9.08
CA VAL A 122 1.98 -2.59 -10.40
C VAL A 122 0.54 -2.10 -10.26
N ASN A 123 -0.24 -2.68 -9.34
CA ASN A 123 -1.62 -2.24 -9.08
C ASN A 123 -1.71 -0.79 -8.60
N SER A 124 -0.70 -0.30 -7.87
CA SER A 124 -0.65 1.10 -7.44
C SER A 124 -0.31 2.03 -8.59
N ILE A 125 0.67 1.67 -9.43
CA ILE A 125 1.05 2.45 -10.61
C ILE A 125 -0.12 2.53 -11.60
N ASN A 126 -0.80 1.41 -11.85
CA ASN A 126 -1.90 1.32 -12.80
C ASN A 126 -3.13 2.18 -12.43
N LYS A 127 -3.22 2.66 -11.19
CA LYS A 127 -4.26 3.64 -10.79
C LYS A 127 -3.95 5.07 -11.25
N THR A 128 -2.73 5.33 -11.69
CA THR A 128 -2.22 6.68 -12.03
C THR A 128 -1.89 6.85 -13.52
N VAL A 129 -2.05 5.79 -14.30
CA VAL A 129 -1.80 5.76 -15.75
C VAL A 129 -3.14 5.74 -16.51
N PRO A 130 -3.20 6.22 -17.77
CA PRO A 130 -2.09 6.78 -18.55
C PRO A 130 -1.65 8.15 -18.03
N ARG A 131 -0.34 8.43 -18.07
CA ARG A 131 0.22 9.75 -17.71
C ARG A 131 1.51 10.05 -18.45
N LYS A 132 1.80 11.34 -18.68
CA LYS A 132 3.10 11.79 -19.19
C LYS A 132 4.20 11.48 -18.18
N ILE A 133 5.31 10.90 -18.65
CA ILE A 133 6.55 10.73 -17.86
C ILE A 133 7.64 11.71 -18.30
N ASP A 134 7.55 12.19 -19.53
CA ASP A 134 8.36 13.28 -20.10
C ASP A 134 7.54 14.03 -21.15
N GLU A 135 8.16 14.95 -21.88
CA GLU A 135 7.50 15.79 -22.89
C GLU A 135 6.92 14.97 -24.06
N SER A 136 7.55 13.84 -24.39
CA SER A 136 7.33 13.05 -25.61
C SER A 136 6.79 11.64 -25.37
N THR A 137 6.70 11.20 -24.11
CA THR A 137 6.35 9.81 -23.75
C THR A 137 5.28 9.76 -22.66
N ASN A 138 4.26 8.96 -22.92
CA ASN A 138 3.31 8.50 -21.91
C ASN A 138 3.68 7.12 -21.41
N ILE A 139 3.47 6.88 -20.12
CA ILE A 139 3.32 5.52 -19.60
C ILE A 139 1.84 5.16 -19.67
N GLU A 140 1.52 4.07 -20.35
CA GLU A 140 0.15 3.61 -20.59
C GLU A 140 -0.29 2.62 -19.51
N LYS A 141 0.58 1.66 -19.17
CA LYS A 141 0.34 0.67 -18.12
C LYS A 141 1.65 -0.01 -17.69
N VAL A 142 1.59 -0.70 -16.57
CA VAL A 142 2.63 -1.66 -16.14
C VAL A 142 1.98 -3.02 -15.94
N SER A 143 2.65 -4.09 -16.36
CA SER A 143 2.18 -5.47 -16.17
C SER A 143 3.27 -6.32 -15.56
N PHE A 144 2.88 -7.30 -14.75
CA PHE A 144 3.80 -8.29 -14.21
C PHE A 144 3.21 -9.69 -14.36
N ASP A 145 3.84 -10.50 -15.19
CA ASP A 145 3.46 -11.88 -15.46
C ASP A 145 4.72 -12.73 -15.69
N ASN A 146 4.70 -13.99 -15.25
CA ASN A 146 5.80 -14.95 -15.44
C ASN A 146 7.22 -14.38 -15.14
N LYS A 147 7.36 -13.62 -14.05
CA LYS A 147 8.60 -12.93 -13.64
C LYS A 147 9.12 -11.88 -14.63
N LEU A 148 8.28 -11.40 -15.54
CA LEU A 148 8.56 -10.29 -16.44
C LEU A 148 7.75 -9.06 -16.01
N LEU A 149 8.45 -7.99 -15.62
CA LEU A 149 7.85 -6.69 -15.34
C LEU A 149 7.94 -5.82 -16.60
N THR A 150 6.81 -5.59 -17.26
CA THR A 150 6.73 -4.84 -18.51
C THR A 150 6.17 -3.45 -18.27
N TYR A 151 6.90 -2.44 -18.72
CA TYR A 151 6.44 -1.06 -18.80
C TYR A 151 5.99 -0.75 -20.22
N HIS A 152 4.73 -0.36 -20.40
CA HIS A 152 4.15 -0.05 -21.69
C HIS A 152 4.14 1.46 -21.89
N TYR A 153 4.87 1.93 -22.90
CA TYR A 153 5.05 3.35 -23.23
C TYR A 153 4.49 3.68 -24.60
N LYS A 154 3.94 4.89 -24.72
CA LYS A 154 3.46 5.45 -25.99
C LYS A 154 4.16 6.76 -26.29
N LEU A 155 4.75 6.86 -27.48
CA LEU A 155 5.36 8.09 -27.98
C LEU A 155 4.25 9.02 -28.50
N ILE A 156 4.21 10.26 -28.02
CA ILE A 156 3.07 11.16 -28.22
C ILE A 156 3.08 11.76 -29.63
N ASP A 157 4.25 12.20 -30.11
CA ASP A 157 4.37 13.01 -31.32
C ASP A 157 5.15 12.34 -32.46
N LYS A 158 5.55 11.08 -32.29
CA LYS A 158 6.37 10.35 -33.26
C LYS A 158 5.61 9.20 -33.88
N ASN A 159 5.76 9.04 -35.19
CA ASN A 159 5.38 7.83 -35.90
C ASN A 159 6.60 6.92 -36.06
N LYS A 160 6.40 5.60 -36.06
CA LYS A 160 7.45 4.60 -36.27
C LYS A 160 8.26 4.85 -37.54
N SER A 161 7.62 5.28 -38.63
CA SER A 161 8.29 5.61 -39.90
C SER A 161 9.30 6.75 -39.81
N GLU A 162 9.18 7.61 -38.79
CA GLU A 162 10.11 8.71 -38.52
C GLU A 162 11.26 8.30 -37.58
N ILE A 163 11.22 7.07 -37.06
CA ILE A 163 12.15 6.57 -36.05
C ILE A 163 13.05 5.50 -36.68
N ASN A 164 14.37 5.68 -36.57
CA ASN A 164 15.29 4.57 -36.76
C ASN A 164 15.20 3.64 -35.54
N THR A 165 14.34 2.63 -35.62
CA THR A 165 14.02 1.71 -34.51
C THR A 165 15.24 0.98 -33.98
N MET A 166 16.20 0.63 -34.84
CA MET A 166 17.46 -0.01 -34.44
C MET A 166 18.32 0.94 -33.60
N PHE A 167 18.54 2.16 -34.08
CA PHE A 167 19.32 3.16 -33.36
C PHE A 167 18.62 3.56 -32.04
N PHE A 168 17.31 3.76 -32.10
CA PHE A 168 16.47 4.05 -30.92
C PHE A 168 16.63 2.98 -29.85
N SER A 169 16.47 1.71 -30.21
CA SER A 169 16.59 0.57 -29.28
C SER A 169 17.98 0.49 -28.67
N LEU A 170 19.04 0.69 -29.48
CA LEU A 170 20.43 0.64 -29.01
C LEU A 170 20.74 1.76 -28.00
N VAL A 171 20.39 3.00 -28.34
CA VAL A 171 20.65 4.17 -27.47
C VAL A 171 19.85 4.06 -26.18
N LEU A 172 18.57 3.71 -26.29
CA LEU A 172 17.68 3.63 -25.14
C LEU A 172 18.06 2.46 -24.22
N LYS A 173 18.43 1.29 -24.77
CA LYS A 173 18.92 0.16 -23.96
C LYS A 173 20.14 0.58 -23.13
N ALA A 174 21.10 1.28 -23.72
CA ALA A 174 22.28 1.76 -22.98
C ALA A 174 21.93 2.74 -21.84
N GLN A 175 20.93 3.60 -22.03
CA GLN A 175 20.44 4.50 -20.99
C GLN A 175 19.69 3.75 -19.89
N LEU A 176 18.79 2.85 -20.26
CA LEU A 176 18.01 2.05 -19.32
C LEU A 176 18.90 1.16 -18.46
N ILE A 177 19.93 0.52 -19.02
CA ILE A 177 20.92 -0.25 -18.24
C ILE A 177 21.55 0.65 -17.16
N LYS A 178 22.00 1.86 -17.51
CA LYS A 178 22.60 2.79 -16.52
C LYS A 178 21.63 3.14 -15.39
N THR A 179 20.35 3.34 -15.70
CA THR A 179 19.33 3.68 -14.70
C THR A 179 18.96 2.47 -13.84
N VAL A 180 18.67 1.34 -14.46
CA VAL A 180 18.25 0.09 -13.81
C VAL A 180 19.35 -0.43 -12.90
N CYS A 181 20.58 -0.53 -13.38
CA CYS A 181 21.68 -1.12 -12.62
C CYS A 181 22.17 -0.25 -11.46
N LYS A 182 21.84 1.06 -11.47
CA LYS A 182 22.10 1.99 -10.35
C LYS A 182 20.96 2.05 -9.33
N ASN A 183 19.75 1.65 -9.71
CA ASN A 183 18.60 1.63 -8.81
C ASN A 183 18.63 0.36 -7.95
N ALA A 184 18.68 0.53 -6.62
CA ALA A 184 18.81 -0.59 -5.69
C ALA A 184 17.62 -1.57 -5.76
N ASP A 185 16.39 -1.07 -5.91
CA ASP A 185 15.18 -1.89 -5.97
C ASP A 185 15.13 -2.70 -7.27
N LEU A 186 15.39 -2.06 -8.41
CA LEU A 186 15.40 -2.74 -9.70
C LEU A 186 16.54 -3.76 -9.80
N LYS A 187 17.72 -3.44 -9.26
CA LYS A 187 18.82 -4.40 -9.14
C LYS A 187 18.45 -5.58 -8.24
N TYR A 188 17.74 -5.33 -7.15
CA TYR A 188 17.22 -6.38 -6.27
C TYR A 188 16.25 -7.30 -7.02
N TYR A 189 15.34 -6.76 -7.83
CA TYR A 189 14.41 -7.54 -8.66
C TYR A 189 15.17 -8.43 -9.67
N LEU A 190 16.11 -7.86 -10.42
CA LEU A 190 16.96 -8.62 -11.36
C LEU A 190 17.71 -9.76 -10.67
N SER A 191 18.26 -9.52 -9.47
CA SER A 191 19.00 -10.54 -8.71
C SER A 191 18.14 -11.74 -8.29
N ARG A 192 16.82 -11.55 -8.22
CA ARG A 192 15.82 -12.58 -7.87
C ARG A 192 15.20 -13.25 -9.10
N GLY A 193 15.72 -12.97 -10.29
CA GLY A 193 15.27 -13.56 -11.55
C GLY A 193 13.98 -12.94 -12.08
N ILE A 194 13.70 -11.69 -11.72
CA ILE A 194 12.67 -10.88 -12.38
C ILE A 194 13.34 -10.06 -13.47
N ASP A 195 12.90 -10.22 -14.71
CA ASP A 195 13.40 -9.44 -15.84
C ASP A 195 12.51 -8.20 -16.08
N LEU A 196 13.09 -7.17 -16.69
CA LEU A 196 12.40 -5.91 -17.00
C LEU A 196 12.26 -5.77 -18.51
N SER A 197 11.05 -5.54 -19.00
CA SER A 197 10.79 -5.21 -20.41
C SER A 197 10.24 -3.79 -20.52
N TYR A 198 10.73 -3.05 -21.51
CA TYR A 198 10.29 -1.70 -21.84
C TYR A 198 9.74 -1.74 -23.27
N HIS A 199 8.42 -1.78 -23.37
CA HIS A 199 7.68 -1.89 -24.63
C HIS A 199 7.23 -0.49 -25.07
N TYR A 200 7.68 -0.06 -26.24
CA TYR A 200 7.37 1.25 -26.82
C TYR A 200 6.55 1.09 -28.07
N VAL A 201 5.43 1.81 -28.12
CA VAL A 201 4.62 2.02 -29.33
C VAL A 201 4.67 3.48 -29.76
N ASP A 202 4.44 3.73 -31.04
CA ASP A 202 4.31 5.07 -31.60
C ASP A 202 2.92 5.67 -31.33
N LYS A 203 2.67 6.88 -31.84
CA LYS A 203 1.37 7.55 -31.66
C LYS A 203 0.18 6.79 -32.26
N ASN A 204 0.43 5.90 -33.23
CA ASN A 204 -0.55 5.07 -33.94
C ASN A 204 -0.62 3.63 -33.39
N ASP A 205 -0.01 3.37 -32.22
CA ASP A 205 0.07 2.06 -31.58
C ASP A 205 0.89 1.02 -32.36
N GLU A 206 1.77 1.46 -33.27
CA GLU A 206 2.73 0.58 -33.94
C GLU A 206 3.96 0.33 -33.07
N GLU A 207 4.39 -0.93 -32.97
CA GLU A 207 5.55 -1.31 -32.16
C GLU A 207 6.84 -0.65 -32.67
N VAL A 208 7.50 0.12 -31.79
CA VAL A 208 8.77 0.81 -32.06
C VAL A 208 9.94 -0.01 -31.53
N SER A 209 9.83 -0.52 -30.30
CA SER A 209 10.92 -1.25 -29.62
C SER A 209 10.39 -2.07 -28.43
N ASP A 210 10.99 -3.23 -28.20
CA ASP A 210 10.89 -3.97 -26.94
C ASP A 210 12.30 -4.23 -26.40
N ILE A 211 12.60 -3.62 -25.26
CA ILE A 211 13.93 -3.68 -24.65
C ILE A 211 13.87 -4.54 -23.40
N LEU A 212 14.48 -5.71 -23.48
CA LEU A 212 14.68 -6.61 -22.34
C LEU A 212 15.98 -6.28 -21.59
N ILE A 213 15.85 -6.14 -20.27
CA ILE A 213 16.95 -5.99 -19.32
C ILE A 213 16.88 -7.13 -18.31
N THR A 214 17.98 -7.85 -18.22
CA THR A 214 18.16 -9.01 -17.35
C THR A 214 19.29 -8.76 -16.35
N LYS A 215 19.46 -9.65 -15.38
CA LYS A 215 20.59 -9.59 -14.44
C LYS A 215 21.97 -9.57 -15.13
N TYR A 216 22.06 -10.06 -16.36
CA TYR A 216 23.31 -10.14 -17.12
C TYR A 216 23.73 -8.79 -17.72
N ASP A 217 22.79 -7.86 -17.90
CA ASP A 217 23.06 -6.52 -18.42
C ASP A 217 23.69 -5.59 -17.35
N CYS A 218 23.62 -5.95 -16.06
CA CYS A 218 24.16 -5.19 -14.93
C CYS A 218 25.53 -5.67 -14.42
N LYS A 219 26.29 -6.38 -15.25
CA LYS A 219 27.62 -6.90 -14.91
C LYS A 219 28.71 -5.86 -15.00
#